data_AF-A0A968RSF0-F1
#
_entry.id   AF-A0A968RSF0-F1
#
_cell.length_a   1.000
_cell.length_b   1.000
_cell.length_c   1.000
_cell.angle_alpha   90.00
_cell.angle_beta   90.00
_cell.angle_gamma   90.00
#
_symmetry.space_group_name_H-M   'P 1'
#
loop_
_entity.id
_entity.type
_entity.pdbx_description
1 polymer ?
#
loop_
_entity_poly.entity_id
_entity_poly.type
_entity_poly.pdbx_seq_one_letter_code
_entity_poly.pdbx_strand_id
1 'polypeptide(L)'
;MLISHTKKFIFIHNYKVAGTSVREVLGKYRLSKWARLQQKLGLLPRNHQRTADNHLTALEVKAKIPKNIFEQYFKFGFVRNPWDWQASLYEYALKKSKS
;
A
#
# COMPACT_ATOMS: atom_id res chain seq x y z
N MET A 1 -2.09 -1.07 0.62
CA MET A 1 -2.11 -1.19 -0.84
C MET A 1 -1.55 0.04 -1.54
N LEU A 2 -1.11 -0.09 -2.80
CA LEU A 2 -0.87 1.00 -3.76
C LEU A 2 -1.33 0.52 -5.15
N ILE A 3 -2.08 1.35 -5.88
CA ILE A 3 -2.52 1.05 -7.26
C ILE A 3 -1.92 2.09 -8.18
N SER A 4 -1.36 1.64 -9.31
CA SER A 4 -0.88 2.53 -10.37
C SER A 4 -1.62 2.25 -11.67
N HIS A 5 -2.51 3.16 -12.05
CA HIS A 5 -3.17 3.09 -13.35
C HIS A 5 -2.21 3.40 -14.52
N THR A 6 -1.19 4.22 -14.28
CA THR A 6 -0.19 4.58 -15.31
C THR A 6 0.75 3.44 -15.68
N LYS A 7 1.09 2.59 -14.70
CA LYS A 7 1.98 1.44 -14.87
C LYS A 7 1.26 0.09 -14.79
N LYS A 8 -0.08 0.11 -14.67
CA LYS A 8 -0.98 -1.05 -14.59
C LYS A 8 -0.53 -2.11 -13.57
N PHE A 9 -0.26 -1.68 -12.34
CA PHE A 9 0.09 -2.61 -11.26
C PHE A 9 -0.68 -2.35 -9.96
N ILE A 10 -0.79 -3.39 -9.14
CA ILE A 10 -1.36 -3.38 -7.80
C ILE A 10 -0.33 -3.95 -6.83
N PHE A 11 0.10 -3.13 -5.87
CA PHE A 11 0.92 -3.55 -4.76
C PHE A 11 0.04 -3.88 -3.53
N ILE A 12 0.03 -5.16 -3.16
CA ILE A 12 -0.70 -5.67 -1.98
C ILE A 12 0.22 -5.52 -0.77
N HIS A 13 -0.24 -4.76 0.22
CA HIS A 13 0.57 -4.40 1.39
C HIS A 13 0.23 -5.29 2.58
N ASN A 14 0.88 -6.45 2.67
CA ASN A 14 0.70 -7.35 3.81
C ASN A 14 1.22 -6.70 5.11
N TYR A 15 0.76 -7.20 6.25
CA TYR A 15 1.17 -6.68 7.56
C TYR A 15 2.62 -7.09 7.90
N LYS A 16 3.44 -6.13 8.34
CA LYS A 16 4.83 -6.33 8.83
C LYS A 16 5.83 -6.99 7.86
N VAL A 17 5.64 -6.81 6.55
CA VAL A 17 6.56 -7.29 5.49
C VAL A 17 7.40 -6.17 4.87
N ALA A 18 7.79 -5.17 5.66
CA ALA A 18 8.52 -3.97 5.18
C ALA A 18 7.84 -3.20 4.02
N GLY A 19 6.53 -3.36 3.85
CA GLY A 19 5.84 -2.74 2.72
C GLY A 19 5.71 -1.21 2.80
N THR A 20 6.00 -0.59 3.95
CA THR A 20 6.08 0.88 4.09
C THR A 20 7.17 1.45 3.20
N SER A 21 8.36 0.84 3.19
CA SER A 21 9.48 1.25 2.34
C SER A 21 9.13 1.11 0.86
N VAL A 22 8.46 0.02 0.49
CA VAL A 22 7.96 -0.19 -0.88
C VAL A 22 6.95 0.87 -1.27
N ARG A 23 6.02 1.24 -0.37
CA ARG A 23 5.06 2.32 -0.62
C ARG A 23 5.74 3.67 -0.84
N GLU A 24 6.80 3.96 -0.09
CA GLU A 24 7.53 5.21 -0.22
C GLU A 24 8.18 5.33 -1.60
N VAL A 25 8.91 4.29 -2.02
CA VAL A 25 9.59 4.25 -3.33
C VAL A 25 8.58 4.25 -4.49
N LEU A 26 7.49 3.49 -4.38
CA LEU A 26 6.47 3.39 -5.43
C LEU A 26 5.42 4.51 -5.38
N GLY A 27 5.42 5.35 -4.34
CA GLY A 27 4.45 6.42 -4.14
C GLY A 27 4.34 7.38 -5.32
N LYS A 28 5.45 7.59 -6.05
CA LYS A 28 5.50 8.41 -7.27
C LYS A 28 4.61 7.92 -8.41
N TYR A 29 4.26 6.64 -8.42
CA TYR A 29 3.42 6.01 -9.44
C TYR A 29 1.94 5.97 -9.06
N ARG A 30 1.58 6.43 -7.86
CA ARG A 30 0.20 6.44 -7.36
C ARG A 30 -0.69 7.41 -8.12
N LEU A 31 -0.14 8.55 -8.53
CA LEU A 31 -0.87 9.65 -9.15
C LEU A 31 -0.34 9.93 -10.56
N SER A 32 -1.25 10.34 -11.45
CA SER A 32 -0.88 10.88 -12.76
C SER A 32 0.05 12.09 -12.62
N LYS A 33 0.79 12.44 -13.68
CA LYS A 33 1.66 13.63 -13.68
C LYS A 33 0.86 14.90 -13.32
N TRP A 34 -0.33 15.03 -13.88
CA TRP A 34 -1.26 16.13 -13.61
C TRP A 34 -1.75 16.17 -12.16
N ALA A 35 -2.21 15.03 -11.62
CA ALA A 35 -2.64 14.97 -10.23
C ALA A 35 -1.50 15.25 -9.24
N ARG A 36 -0.25 14.86 -9.57
CA ARG A 36 0.93 15.25 -8.77
C ARG A 36 1.20 16.75 -8.83
N LEU A 37 1.05 17.37 -9.99
CA LEU A 37 1.20 18.82 -10.14
C LEU A 37 0.15 19.56 -9.31
N GLN A 38 -1.13 19.16 -9.42
CA GLN A 38 -2.22 19.72 -8.61
C GLN A 38 -1.96 19.57 -7.11
N GLN A 39 -1.43 18.42 -6.66
CA GLN A 39 -1.06 18.22 -5.26
C GLN A 39 0.12 19.13 -4.83
N LYS A 40 1.11 19.35 -5.70
CA LYS A 40 2.20 20.31 -5.41
C LYS A 40 1.69 21.75 -5.31
N LEU A 41 0.72 22.10 -6.14
CA LEU A 41 0.05 23.41 -6.13
C LEU A 41 -0.97 23.58 -4.99
N GLY A 42 -1.15 22.57 -4.13
CA GLY A 42 -2.11 22.62 -3.01
C GLY A 42 -3.57 22.42 -3.42
N LEU A 43 -3.86 22.15 -4.70
CA LEU A 43 -5.21 21.94 -5.24
C LEU A 43 -5.78 20.55 -4.93
N LEU A 44 -4.93 19.59 -4.55
CA LEU A 44 -5.35 18.27 -4.08
C LEU A 44 -4.77 17.99 -2.69
N PRO A 45 -5.58 17.44 -1.77
CA PRO A 45 -5.08 17.08 -0.45
C PRO A 45 -3.98 16.01 -0.54
N ARG A 46 -2.85 16.23 0.14
CA ARG A 46 -1.75 15.25 0.24
C ARG A 46 -2.17 13.93 0.90
N ASN A 47 -3.25 13.97 1.70
CA ASN A 47 -3.57 12.95 2.70
C ASN A 47 -4.59 11.88 2.28
N HIS A 48 -5.07 11.86 1.04
CA HIS A 48 -6.25 11.04 0.67
C HIS A 48 -6.09 9.50 0.82
N GLN A 49 -4.94 8.98 1.25
CA GLN A 49 -4.70 7.53 1.34
C GLN A 49 -3.81 7.09 2.51
N ARG A 50 -3.63 7.92 3.55
CA ARG A 50 -2.91 7.47 4.76
C ARG A 50 -3.76 6.56 5.65
N THR A 51 -5.09 6.61 5.53
CA THR A 51 -5.98 6.12 6.59
C THR A 51 -6.80 4.86 6.27
N ALA A 52 -7.16 4.56 5.02
CA ALA A 52 -8.22 3.56 4.80
C ALA A 52 -7.78 2.12 4.43
N ASP A 53 -6.63 1.90 3.78
CA ASP A 53 -6.32 0.59 3.15
C ASP A 53 -4.89 0.12 3.47
N ASN A 54 -4.52 0.16 4.75
CA ASN A 54 -3.14 -0.14 5.12
C ASN A 54 -2.78 -1.62 4.92
N HIS A 55 -3.74 -2.54 5.07
CA HIS A 55 -3.47 -3.99 5.01
C HIS A 55 -4.59 -4.83 4.38
N LEU A 56 -5.23 -4.34 3.32
CA LEU A 56 -6.21 -5.15 2.60
C LEU A 56 -5.59 -6.43 2.02
N THR A 57 -6.28 -7.53 2.22
CA THR A 57 -6.06 -8.82 1.54
C THR A 57 -6.38 -8.72 0.06
N ALA A 58 -5.81 -9.62 -0.75
CA ALA A 58 -6.09 -9.68 -2.19
C ALA A 58 -7.59 -9.83 -2.51
N LEU A 59 -8.34 -10.54 -1.66
CA LEU A 59 -9.77 -10.75 -1.80
C LEU A 59 -10.55 -9.45 -1.60
N GLU A 60 -10.23 -8.69 -0.55
CA GLU A 60 -10.85 -7.39 -0.30
C GLU A 60 -10.52 -6.39 -1.42
N VAL A 61 -9.29 -6.44 -1.95
CA VAL A 61 -8.91 -5.62 -3.11
C VAL A 61 -9.76 -5.97 -4.33
N LYS A 62 -9.94 -7.27 -4.62
CA LYS A 62 -10.78 -7.74 -5.72
C LYS A 62 -12.24 -7.29 -5.57
N ALA A 63 -12.75 -7.23 -4.34
CA ALA A 63 -14.10 -6.75 -4.06
C ALA A 63 -14.26 -5.23 -4.20
N LYS A 64 -13.21 -4.46 -3.88
CA LYS A 64 -13.25 -2.98 -3.91
C LYS A 64 -12.97 -2.36 -5.28
N ILE A 65 -12.28 -3.06 -6.18
CA ILE A 65 -11.86 -2.49 -7.48
C ILE A 65 -12.61 -3.14 -8.65
N PRO A 66 -12.78 -2.42 -9.78
CA PRO A 66 -13.38 -2.98 -10.98
C PRO A 66 -12.69 -4.27 -11.44
N LYS A 67 -13.48 -5.28 -11.83
CA LYS A 67 -13.00 -6.61 -12.24
C LYS A 67 -11.95 -6.53 -13.36
N ASN A 68 -12.18 -5.68 -14.35
CA ASN A 68 -11.25 -5.47 -15.47
C ASN A 68 -9.88 -4.94 -15.01
N ILE A 69 -9.85 -4.02 -14.04
CA ILE A 69 -8.62 -3.49 -13.46
C ILE A 69 -7.90 -4.58 -12.69
N PHE A 70 -8.64 -5.32 -11.85
CA PHE A 70 -8.05 -6.43 -11.11
C PHE A 70 -7.47 -7.45 -12.09
N GLU A 71 -8.17 -7.90 -13.11
CA GLU A 71 -7.67 -8.95 -14.02
C GLU A 71 -6.46 -8.50 -14.85
N GLN A 72 -6.47 -7.26 -15.38
CA GLN A 72 -5.44 -6.77 -16.29
C GLN A 72 -4.15 -6.30 -15.59
N TYR A 73 -4.22 -5.89 -14.32
CA TYR A 73 -3.07 -5.26 -13.66
C TYR A 73 -2.15 -6.34 -13.08
N PHE A 74 -0.84 -6.11 -13.19
CA PHE A 74 0.15 -6.96 -12.53
C PHE A 74 0.03 -6.80 -11.01
N LYS A 75 -0.09 -7.90 -10.26
CA LYS A 75 -0.18 -7.86 -8.79
C LYS A 75 1.05 -8.47 -8.17
N PHE A 76 1.57 -7.82 -7.14
CA PHE A 76 2.67 -8.34 -6.36
C PHE A 76 2.54 -7.92 -4.90
N GLY A 77 3.20 -8.67 -4.04
CA GLY A 77 3.30 -8.40 -2.61
C GLY A 77 4.58 -9.04 -2.09
N PHE A 78 4.95 -8.66 -0.87
CA PHE A 78 6.08 -9.28 -0.19
C PHE A 78 5.57 -10.15 0.95
N VAL A 79 6.32 -11.21 1.22
CA VAL A 79 6.15 -12.09 2.38
C VAL A 79 7.45 -12.08 3.17
N ARG A 80 7.37 -12.39 4.45
CA ARG A 80 8.52 -12.52 5.34
C ARG A 80 8.54 -13.94 5.90
N ASN A 81 9.72 -14.42 6.30
CA ASN A 81 9.83 -15.67 7.05
C ASN A 81 8.85 -15.63 8.25
N PRO A 82 8.08 -16.71 8.50
CA PRO A 82 7.08 -16.75 9.58
C PRO A 82 7.64 -16.45 10.97
N TRP A 83 8.85 -16.93 11.28
CA TRP A 83 9.50 -16.73 12.58
C TRP A 83 9.91 -15.28 12.79
N ASP A 84 10.54 -14.68 11.78
CA ASP A 84 10.93 -13.26 11.81
C ASP A 84 9.70 -12.34 11.86
N TRP A 85 8.61 -12.74 11.22
CA TRP A 85 7.34 -12.03 11.27
C TRP A 85 6.78 -12.03 12.70
N GLN A 86 6.75 -13.19 13.35
CA GLN A 86 6.29 -13.32 14.73
C GLN A 86 7.17 -12.54 15.73
N ALA A 87 8.49 -12.62 15.58
CA ALA A 87 9.42 -11.82 16.41
C ALA A 87 9.17 -10.31 16.23
N SER A 88 8.98 -9.85 14.99
CA SER A 88 8.66 -8.45 14.71
C SER A 88 7.31 -8.00 15.29
N LEU A 89 6.32 -8.90 15.35
CA LEU A 89 5.04 -8.65 16.01
C LEU A 89 5.19 -8.50 17.52
N TYR A 90 5.97 -9.39 18.13
CA TYR A 90 6.23 -9.37 19.56
C TYR A 90 6.92 -8.08 20.00
N GLU A 91 8.01 -7.69 19.33
CA GLU A 91 8.71 -6.42 19.62
C GLU A 91 7.80 -5.20 19.45
N TYR A 92 6.93 -5.23 18.43
CA TYR A 92 5.98 -4.15 18.20
C TYR A 92 4.93 -4.06 19.31
N ALA A 93 4.42 -5.20 19.79
CA ALA A 93 3.46 -5.25 20.90
C ALA A 93 4.07 -4.70 22.19
N LEU A 94 5.31 -5.08 22.52
CA LEU A 94 6.04 -4.58 23.69
C LEU A 94 6.27 -3.06 23.66
N LYS A 95 6.58 -2.49 22.49
CA LYS A 95 6.74 -1.04 22.35
C LYS A 95 5.42 -0.31 22.58
N LYS A 96 4.30 -0.91 22.19
CA LYS A 96 2.96 -0.31 22.32
C LYS A 96 2.40 -0.40 23.74
N SER A 97 2.76 -1.41 24.53
CA SER A 97 2.29 -1.56 25.92
C SER A 97 2.99 -0.65 26.92
N LYS A 98 4.10 0.00 26.53
CA LYS A 98 4.88 0.94 27.36
C LYS A 98 4.52 2.41 27.14
N SER A 99 3.54 2.69 26.28
CA SER A 99 3.04 4.03 25.95
C SER A 99 1.60 4.19 26.37
#